data_AF-A0A6G1RSL3-F1
#
_entry.id   AF-A0A6G1RSL3-F1
#
_cell.length_a   1.000
_cell.length_b   1.000
_cell.length_c   1.000
_cell.angle_alpha   90.00
_cell.angle_beta   90.00
_cell.angle_gamma   90.00
#
_symmetry.space_group_name_H-M   'P 1'
#
loop_
_entity.id
_entity.type
_entity.pdbx_description
1 polymer ?
#
loop_
_entity_poly.entity_id
_entity_poly.type
_entity_poly.pdbx_seq_one_letter_code
_entity_poly.pdbx_strand_id
1 'polypeptide(L)'
;AADDEEEKRFCSMMEQLGAAHVFEDPHEIRELWARLRKERPELLTNFEEFLLRVSSYIREVNHEKESMEQALKRKETDHDREVRCLYEEMEQQIKAERERIICQEALRHDRSNLLQKELRSKEQ
;
A
#
# COMPACT_ATOMS: atom_id res chain seq x y z
N ALA A 1 -33.69 -22.44 -22.57
CA ALA A 1 -34.84 -22.95 -21.79
C ALA A 1 -34.43 -24.01 -20.75
N ALA A 2 -33.84 -25.15 -21.13
CA ALA A 2 -33.29 -26.12 -20.16
C ALA A 2 -31.84 -25.80 -19.76
N ASP A 3 -31.05 -25.32 -20.72
CA ASP A 3 -29.65 -24.91 -20.53
C ASP A 3 -29.54 -23.67 -19.61
N ASP A 4 -30.35 -22.63 -19.87
CA ASP A 4 -30.44 -21.44 -19.00
C ASP A 4 -30.81 -21.77 -17.54
N GLU A 5 -31.64 -22.78 -17.31
CA GLU A 5 -32.03 -23.17 -15.95
C GLU A 5 -30.91 -23.97 -15.25
N GLU A 6 -30.12 -24.74 -16.00
CA GLU A 6 -28.93 -25.41 -15.48
C GLU A 6 -27.84 -24.39 -15.14
N GLU A 7 -27.66 -23.37 -15.98
CA GLU A 7 -26.77 -22.25 -15.74
C GLU A 7 -27.15 -21.45 -14.48
N LYS A 8 -28.43 -21.09 -14.31
CA LYS A 8 -28.90 -20.41 -13.10
C LYS A 8 -28.63 -21.21 -11.82
N ARG A 9 -28.83 -22.53 -11.86
CA ARG A 9 -28.56 -23.40 -10.70
C ARG A 9 -27.08 -23.45 -10.37
N PHE A 10 -26.24 -23.56 -11.39
CA PHE A 10 -24.79 -23.52 -11.21
C PHE A 10 -24.34 -22.18 -10.61
N CYS A 11 -24.80 -21.05 -11.16
CA CYS A 11 -24.48 -19.73 -10.62
C CYS A 11 -24.93 -19.58 -9.17
N SER A 12 -26.16 -20.01 -8.84
CA SER A 12 -26.67 -19.98 -7.47
C SER A 12 -25.81 -20.82 -6.50
N MET A 13 -25.37 -22.00 -6.94
CA MET A 13 -24.48 -22.86 -6.15
C MET A 13 -23.12 -22.17 -5.95
N MET A 14 -22.53 -21.61 -7.00
CA MET A 14 -21.25 -20.88 -6.91
C MET A 14 -21.34 -19.66 -6.00
N GLU A 15 -22.47 -18.94 -6.00
CA GLU A 15 -22.74 -17.84 -5.07
C GLU A 15 -22.82 -18.33 -3.62
N GLN A 16 -23.54 -19.42 -3.35
CA GLN A 16 -23.66 -20.01 -2.02
C GLN A 16 -22.31 -20.48 -1.46
N LEU A 17 -21.44 -21.01 -2.32
CA LEU A 17 -20.08 -21.39 -1.94
C LEU A 17 -19.13 -20.19 -1.83
N GLY A 18 -19.56 -18.98 -2.22
CA GLY A 18 -18.71 -17.79 -2.27
C GLY A 18 -17.61 -17.87 -3.34
N ALA A 19 -17.86 -18.65 -4.40
CA ALA A 19 -16.92 -19.02 -5.45
C ALA A 19 -17.19 -18.34 -6.80
N ALA A 20 -18.27 -17.54 -6.92
CA ALA A 20 -18.75 -16.94 -8.18
C ALA A 20 -17.69 -16.18 -9.01
N HIS A 21 -16.67 -15.62 -8.36
CA HIS A 21 -15.60 -14.86 -9.02
C HIS A 21 -14.19 -15.36 -8.66
N VAL A 22 -14.09 -16.58 -8.12
CA VAL A 22 -12.81 -17.13 -7.66
C VAL A 22 -12.03 -17.81 -8.80
N PHE A 23 -12.75 -18.35 -9.79
CA PHE A 23 -12.17 -19.05 -10.93
C PHE A 23 -12.26 -18.16 -12.18
N GLU A 24 -11.16 -18.04 -12.92
CA GLU A 24 -11.10 -17.23 -14.15
C GLU A 24 -11.99 -17.81 -15.27
N ASP A 25 -12.04 -19.14 -15.39
CA ASP A 25 -12.93 -19.85 -16.29
C ASP A 25 -13.63 -21.02 -15.55
N PRO A 26 -14.92 -20.85 -15.16
CA PRO A 26 -15.67 -21.89 -14.50
C PRO A 26 -16.29 -22.93 -15.47
N HIS A 27 -15.99 -22.88 -16.78
CA HIS A 27 -16.62 -23.76 -17.77
C HIS A 27 -16.45 -25.25 -17.45
N GLU A 28 -15.22 -25.70 -17.18
CA GLU A 28 -14.94 -27.12 -16.84
C GLU A 28 -15.60 -27.54 -15.53
N ILE A 29 -15.65 -26.62 -14.56
CA ILE A 29 -16.32 -26.85 -13.26
C ILE A 29 -17.82 -27.02 -13.49
N ARG A 30 -18.42 -26.17 -14.33
CA ARG A 30 -19.84 -26.25 -14.70
C ARG A 30 -20.17 -27.55 -15.43
N GLU A 31 -19.35 -27.95 -16.39
CA GLU A 31 -19.53 -29.21 -17.12
C GLU A 31 -19.47 -30.41 -16.19
N LEU A 32 -18.45 -30.48 -15.31
CA LEU A 32 -18.31 -31.55 -14.34
C LEU A 32 -19.48 -31.57 -13.34
N TRP A 33 -19.90 -30.41 -12.83
CA TRP A 33 -21.04 -30.30 -11.92
C TRP A 33 -22.34 -30.81 -12.57
N ALA A 34 -22.63 -30.38 -13.80
CA ALA A 34 -23.81 -30.81 -14.56
C ALA A 34 -23.79 -32.32 -14.83
N ARG A 35 -22.62 -32.88 -15.15
CA ARG A 35 -22.43 -34.30 -15.39
C ARG A 35 -22.58 -35.12 -14.11
N LEU A 36 -21.98 -34.72 -12.99
CA LEU A 36 -22.13 -35.38 -11.69
C LEU A 36 -23.59 -35.42 -11.26
N ARG A 37 -24.33 -34.32 -11.45
CA ARG A 37 -25.76 -34.25 -11.10
C ARG A 37 -26.63 -35.22 -11.90
N LYS A 38 -26.24 -35.53 -13.15
CA LYS A 38 -26.97 -36.45 -14.05
C LYS A 38 -26.54 -37.91 -13.86
N GLU A 39 -25.24 -38.17 -13.71
CA GLU A 39 -24.67 -39.52 -13.74
C GLU A 39 -24.41 -40.11 -12.35
N ARG A 40 -24.00 -39.28 -11.37
CA ARG A 40 -23.56 -39.71 -10.04
C ARG A 40 -23.90 -38.67 -8.96
N PRO A 41 -25.20 -38.47 -8.65
CA PRO A 41 -25.64 -37.45 -7.71
C PRO A 41 -25.05 -37.63 -6.30
N GLU A 42 -24.67 -38.84 -5.90
CA GLU A 42 -24.03 -39.15 -4.64
C GLU A 42 -22.65 -38.52 -4.45
N LEU A 43 -21.98 -38.12 -5.54
CA LEU A 43 -20.68 -37.43 -5.51
C LEU A 43 -20.81 -35.90 -5.51
N LEU A 44 -22.01 -35.37 -5.74
CA LEU A 44 -22.22 -33.94 -5.93
C LEU A 44 -21.86 -33.15 -4.67
N THR A 45 -22.29 -33.62 -3.50
CA THR A 45 -21.97 -32.97 -2.21
C THR A 45 -20.47 -32.93 -1.94
N ASN A 46 -19.74 -34.03 -2.21
CA ASN A 46 -18.29 -34.06 -2.04
C ASN A 46 -17.59 -33.07 -2.98
N PHE A 47 -18.11 -32.93 -4.20
CA PHE A 47 -17.59 -31.98 -5.16
C PHE A 47 -17.86 -30.52 -4.74
N GLU A 48 -19.05 -30.21 -4.26
CA GLU A 48 -19.39 -28.88 -3.73
C GLU A 48 -18.58 -28.54 -2.47
N GLU A 49 -18.35 -29.49 -1.57
CA GLU A 49 -17.43 -29.31 -0.44
C GLU A 49 -15.99 -29.05 -0.88
N PHE A 50 -15.52 -29.74 -1.93
CA PHE A 50 -14.20 -29.49 -2.49
C PHE A 50 -14.10 -28.08 -3.05
N LEU A 51 -15.09 -27.64 -3.83
CA LEU A 51 -15.17 -26.27 -4.36
C LEU A 51 -15.19 -25.22 -3.24
N LEU A 52 -15.94 -25.47 -2.16
CA LEU A 52 -15.95 -24.60 -0.99
C LEU A 52 -14.55 -24.43 -0.38
N ARG A 53 -13.83 -25.54 -0.18
CA ARG A 53 -12.49 -25.50 0.43
C ARG A 53 -11.48 -24.81 -0.48
N VAL A 54 -11.47 -25.15 -1.77
CA VAL A 54 -10.56 -24.54 -2.75
C VAL A 54 -10.85 -23.06 -2.89
N SER A 55 -12.12 -22.66 -2.98
CA SER A 55 -12.48 -21.25 -3.10
C SER A 55 -12.15 -20.46 -1.83
N SER A 56 -12.36 -21.03 -0.63
CA SER A 56 -11.93 -20.38 0.61
C SER A 56 -10.42 -20.16 0.63
N TYR A 57 -9.64 -21.21 0.29
CA TYR A 57 -8.19 -21.12 0.26
C TYR A 57 -7.69 -20.05 -0.71
N ILE A 58 -8.24 -20.00 -1.93
CA ILE A 58 -7.84 -18.97 -2.92
C ILE A 58 -8.16 -17.56 -2.39
N ARG A 59 -9.34 -17.35 -1.80
CA ARG A 59 -9.71 -16.05 -1.22
C ARG A 59 -8.79 -15.67 -0.05
N GLU A 60 -8.45 -16.62 0.82
CA GLU A 60 -7.55 -16.39 1.95
C GLU A 60 -6.16 -15.97 1.46
N VAL A 61 -5.59 -16.68 0.49
CA VAL A 61 -4.29 -16.33 -0.10
C VAL A 61 -4.34 -14.97 -0.81
N ASN A 62 -5.40 -14.68 -1.56
CA ASN A 62 -5.56 -13.38 -2.20
C ASN A 62 -5.70 -12.25 -1.17
N HIS A 63 -6.45 -12.47 -0.09
CA HIS A 63 -6.59 -11.52 0.99
C HIS A 63 -5.27 -11.27 1.72
N GLU A 64 -4.50 -12.33 2.00
CA GLU A 64 -3.17 -12.21 2.60
C GLU A 64 -2.22 -11.41 1.70
N LYS A 65 -2.21 -11.71 0.39
CA LYS A 65 -1.45 -10.96 -0.60
C LYS A 65 -1.83 -9.48 -0.60
N GLU A 66 -3.11 -9.14 -0.71
CA GLU A 66 -3.60 -7.76 -0.68
C GLU A 66 -3.21 -7.04 0.61
N SER A 67 -3.32 -7.72 1.75
CA SER A 67 -2.92 -7.19 3.05
C SER A 67 -1.41 -6.86 3.10
N MET A 68 -0.57 -7.76 2.59
CA MET A 68 0.87 -7.54 2.47
C MET A 68 1.19 -6.38 1.52
N GLU A 69 0.55 -6.29 0.36
CA GLU A 69 0.72 -5.19 -0.59
C GLU A 69 0.34 -3.84 0.03
N GLN A 70 -0.76 -3.79 0.79
CA GLN A 70 -1.15 -2.58 1.52
C GLN A 70 -0.14 -2.21 2.61
N ALA A 71 0.38 -3.18 3.36
CA ALA A 71 1.39 -2.93 4.38
C ALA A 71 2.69 -2.37 3.77
N LEU A 72 3.12 -2.93 2.63
CA LEU A 72 4.28 -2.43 1.88
C LEU A 72 4.07 -1.00 1.40
N LYS A 73 2.91 -0.70 0.81
CA LYS A 73 2.57 0.66 0.33
C LYS A 73 2.56 1.69 1.46
N ARG A 74 2.04 1.33 2.64
CA ARG A 74 2.09 2.21 3.83
C ARG A 74 3.53 2.47 4.24
N LYS A 75 4.35 1.42 4.32
CA LYS A 75 5.77 1.53 4.69
C LYS A 75 6.55 2.41 3.71
N GLU A 76 6.31 2.28 2.41
CA GLU A 76 6.90 3.13 1.38
C GLU A 76 6.50 4.60 1.57
N THR A 77 5.20 4.86 1.77
CA THR A 77 4.68 6.23 1.98
C THR A 77 5.26 6.88 3.25
N ASP A 78 5.36 6.11 4.34
CA ASP A 78 5.92 6.59 5.60
C ASP A 78 7.42 6.87 5.47
N HIS A 79 8.15 6.00 4.76
CA HIS A 79 9.56 6.20 4.47
C HIS A 79 9.81 7.45 3.61
N ASP A 80 9.05 7.63 2.54
CA ASP A 80 9.15 8.82 1.68
C ASP A 80 8.88 10.11 2.45
N ARG A 81 7.92 10.06 3.39
CA ARG A 81 7.62 11.19 4.28
C ARG A 81 8.78 11.47 5.22
N GLU A 82 9.34 10.45 5.87
CA GLU A 82 10.47 10.60 6.79
C GLU A 82 11.68 11.19 6.07
N VAL A 83 12.03 10.67 4.89
CA VAL A 83 13.10 11.18 4.05
C VAL A 83 12.89 12.66 3.74
N ARG A 84 11.68 13.05 3.31
CA ARG A 84 11.35 14.45 3.03
C ARG A 84 11.51 15.34 4.26
N CYS A 85 10.99 14.92 5.42
CA CYS A 85 11.12 15.67 6.67
C CYS A 85 12.59 15.88 7.03
N LEU A 86 13.44 14.87 6.89
CA LEU A 86 14.89 15.00 7.14
C LEU A 86 15.56 16.01 6.20
N TYR A 87 15.18 16.04 4.92
CA TYR A 87 15.66 17.05 3.98
C TYR A 87 15.24 18.47 4.38
N GLU A 88 13.97 18.65 4.74
CA GLU A 88 13.43 19.94 5.17
C GLU A 88 14.10 20.44 6.46
N GLU A 89 14.29 19.56 7.44
CA GLU A 89 15.00 19.85 8.69
C GLU A 89 16.45 20.26 8.43
N MET A 90 17.15 19.55 7.55
CA MET A 90 18.52 19.89 7.19
C MET A 90 18.61 21.25 6.47
N GLU A 91 17.67 21.57 5.59
CA GLU A 91 17.63 22.88 4.92
C GLU A 91 17.42 24.01 5.93
N GLN A 92 16.51 23.82 6.89
CA GLN A 92 16.28 24.79 7.97
C GLN A 92 17.53 24.98 8.84
N GLN A 93 18.23 23.91 9.19
CA GLN A 93 19.48 23.99 9.95
C GLN A 93 20.57 24.74 9.19
N ILE A 94 20.76 24.45 7.90
CA ILE A 94 21.73 25.17 7.05
C ILE A 94 21.38 26.65 6.98
N LYS A 95 20.10 27.00 6.83
CA LYS A 95 19.64 28.38 6.80
C LYS A 95 19.93 29.11 8.12
N ALA A 96 19.57 28.50 9.25
CA ALA A 96 19.82 29.06 10.58
C ALA A 96 21.31 29.29 10.84
N GLU A 97 22.16 28.33 10.43
CA GLU A 97 23.61 28.45 10.62
C GLU A 97 24.22 29.56 9.74
N ARG A 98 23.73 29.70 8.50
CA ARG A 98 24.12 30.82 7.61
C ARG A 98 23.75 32.18 8.23
N GLU A 99 22.52 32.31 8.71
CA GLU A 99 22.05 33.54 9.38
C GLU A 99 22.89 33.86 10.62
N ARG A 100 23.21 32.84 11.43
CA ARG A 100 24.07 32.97 12.61
C ARG A 100 25.46 33.52 12.26
N ILE A 101 26.09 32.99 11.21
CA ILE A 101 27.40 33.45 10.73
C ILE A 101 27.31 34.91 10.27
N ILE A 102 26.31 35.27 9.47
CA ILE A 102 26.11 36.66 8.99
C ILE A 102 25.97 37.63 10.16
N CYS A 103 25.15 37.30 11.17
CA CYS A 103 24.99 38.14 12.36
C CYS A 103 26.31 38.29 13.14
N GLN A 104 27.09 37.21 13.26
CA GLN A 104 28.37 37.26 13.95
C GLN A 104 29.40 38.13 13.21
N GLU A 105 29.43 38.05 11.87
CA GLU A 105 30.30 38.88 11.04
C GLU A 105 29.94 40.36 11.12
N ALA A 106 28.65 40.70 11.08
CA ALA A 106 28.17 42.07 11.30
C ALA A 106 28.62 42.63 12.65
N LEU A 107 28.44 41.87 13.74
CA LEU A 107 28.88 42.29 15.08
C LEU A 107 30.40 42.49 15.18
N ARG A 108 31.19 41.62 14.54
CA ARG A 108 32.65 41.77 14.49
C ARG A 108 33.05 43.03 13.71
N HIS A 109 32.38 43.28 12.59
CA HIS A 109 32.63 44.47 11.76
C HIS A 109 32.31 45.76 12.53
N ASP A 110 31.16 45.83 13.20
CA ASP A 110 30.77 46.98 14.02
C ASP A 110 31.76 47.26 15.15
N ARG A 111 32.19 46.20 15.85
CA ARG A 111 33.21 46.31 16.90
C ARG A 111 34.55 46.81 16.35
N SER A 112 34.99 46.30 15.20
CA SER A 112 36.23 46.74 14.55
C SER A 112 36.15 48.22 14.17
N ASN A 113 35.04 48.65 13.59
CA ASN A 113 34.80 50.05 13.20
C ASN A 113 34.81 50.99 14.40
N LEU A 114 34.22 50.59 15.54
CA LEU A 114 34.24 51.37 16.77
C LEU A 114 35.66 51.56 17.29
N LEU A 115 36.43 50.47 17.40
CA LEU A 115 37.83 50.53 17.85
C LEU A 115 38.69 51.40 16.93
N GLN A 116 38.48 51.32 15.62
CA GLN A 116 39.21 52.16 14.67
C GLN A 116 38.89 53.66 14.84
N LYS A 117 37.64 54.01 15.16
CA LYS A 117 37.25 55.40 15.48
C LYS A 117 37.92 55.87 16.78
N GLU A 118 37.92 55.05 17.83
CA GLU A 118 38.57 55.37 19.10
C GLU A 118 40.08 55.58 18.95
N LEU A 119 40.76 54.72 18.18
CA LEU A 119 42.19 54.87 17.88
C LEU A 119 42.48 56.21 17.20
N ARG A 120 41.74 56.54 16.13
CA ARG A 120 41.89 57.83 15.43
C ARG A 120 41.69 59.03 16.35
N SER A 121 40.75 58.94 17.29
CA SER A 121 40.50 60.00 18.27
C SER A 121 41.61 60.16 19.30
N LYS A 122 42.37 59.09 19.61
CA LYS A 122 43.50 59.12 20.56
C LYS A 122 44.82 59.52 19.91
N GLU A 123 44.91 59.42 18.59
CA GLU A 123 46.08 59.79 17.79
C GLU A 123 46.08 61.27 17.35
N GLN A 124 45.00 62.03 17.62
CA GLN A 124 44.88 63.49 17.44
C GLN A 124 45.20 64.24 18.73
#